data_AF-A0A946WU02-F1
#
_entry.id   AF-A0A946WU02-F1
#
_cell.length_a   1.000
_cell.length_b   1.000
_cell.length_c   1.000
_cell.angle_alpha   90.00
_cell.angle_beta   90.00
_cell.angle_gamma   90.00
#
_symmetry.space_group_name_H-M   'P 1'
#
loop_
_entity.id
_entity.type
_entity.pdbx_description
1 polymer ?
#
loop_
_entity_poly.entity_id
_entity_poly.type
_entity_poly.pdbx_seq_one_letter_code
_entity_poly.pdbx_strand_id
1 'polypeptide(L)'
;VPFIAKAYDEPYVNYAAKVMLGDKKVTDFNFNPKKKGYAIKVPVFSFDKFPNVNKELGPEMKSTGEAIYFIDDLQDDYFTKVYSERNLYLSK
;
A
#
# COMPACT_ATOMS: atom_id res chain seq x y z
N VAL A 1 2.24 7.20 0.27
CA VAL A 1 1.98 8.07 -0.91
C VAL A 1 2.09 7.32 -2.25
N PRO A 2 3.16 6.55 -2.55
CA PRO A 2 3.29 5.88 -3.84
C PRO A 2 2.18 4.86 -4.15
N PHE A 3 1.69 4.16 -3.13
CA PHE A 3 0.59 3.20 -3.26
C PHE A 3 -0.67 3.83 -3.87
N ILE A 4 -1.17 4.92 -3.28
CA ILE A 4 -2.40 5.60 -3.72
C ILE A 4 -2.23 6.20 -5.12
N ALA A 5 -1.06 6.76 -5.43
CA ALA A 5 -0.73 7.29 -6.76
C ALA A 5 -0.80 6.21 -7.84
N LYS A 6 -0.23 5.02 -7.58
CA LYS A 6 -0.31 3.88 -8.51
C LYS A 6 -1.71 3.25 -8.55
N ALA A 7 -2.41 3.20 -7.42
CA ALA A 7 -3.75 2.63 -7.33
C ALA A 7 -4.77 3.39 -8.18
N TYR A 8 -4.71 4.72 -8.13
CA TYR A 8 -5.62 5.59 -8.87
C TYR A 8 -5.07 6.08 -10.21
N ASP A 9 -3.85 5.68 -10.57
CA ASP A 9 -3.15 6.14 -11.78
C ASP A 9 -3.06 7.67 -11.87
N GLU A 10 -2.70 8.30 -10.74
CA GLU A 10 -2.70 9.76 -10.57
C GLU A 10 -1.38 10.23 -9.94
N PRO A 11 -0.67 11.21 -10.55
CA PRO A 11 0.63 11.67 -10.07
C PRO A 11 0.51 12.67 -8.92
N TYR A 12 -0.13 12.28 -7.81
CA TYR A 12 -0.40 13.14 -6.65
C TYR A 12 0.86 13.84 -6.10
N VAL A 13 2.01 13.16 -6.12
CA VAL A 13 3.28 13.75 -5.66
C VAL A 13 3.71 14.92 -6.55
N ASN A 14 3.51 14.82 -7.87
CA ASN A 14 3.82 15.90 -8.80
C ASN A 14 2.91 17.12 -8.57
N TYR A 15 1.61 16.87 -8.37
CA TYR A 15 0.66 17.94 -8.05
C TYR A 15 1.01 18.63 -6.74
N ALA A 16 1.29 17.85 -5.69
CA ALA A 16 1.70 18.39 -4.39
C ALA A 16 2.98 19.24 -4.50
N ALA A 17 3.98 18.80 -5.27
CA ALA A 17 5.20 19.57 -5.49
C ALA A 17 4.93 20.92 -6.17
N LYS A 18 4.08 20.97 -7.21
CA LYS A 18 3.69 22.22 -7.87
C LYS A 18 2.94 23.17 -6.94
N VAL A 19 2.11 22.63 -6.05
CA VAL A 19 1.44 23.43 -5.02
C VAL A 19 2.44 24.01 -4.02
N MET A 20 3.39 23.20 -3.54
CA MET A 20 4.43 23.66 -2.62
C MET A 20 5.31 24.77 -3.21
N LEU A 21 5.56 24.74 -4.52
CA LEU A 21 6.33 25.75 -5.24
C LEU A 21 5.53 27.02 -5.58
N GLY A 22 4.22 27.05 -5.29
CA GLY A 22 3.34 28.17 -5.65
C GLY A 22 3.00 28.28 -7.14
N ASP A 23 3.39 27.29 -7.96
CA ASP A 23 3.13 27.25 -9.41
C ASP A 23 1.65 26.99 -9.73
N LYS A 24 0.96 26.24 -8.86
CA LYS A 24 -0.46 25.87 -9.03
C LYS A 24 -1.18 25.83 -7.69
N LYS A 25 -2.50 26.02 -7.72
CA LYS A 25 -3.41 25.70 -6.61
C LYS A 25 -3.99 24.30 -6.79
N VAL A 26 -4.51 23.72 -5.72
CA VAL A 26 -5.19 22.41 -5.77
C VAL A 26 -6.37 22.42 -6.75
N THR A 27 -7.05 23.56 -6.86
CA THR A 27 -8.17 23.78 -7.80
C THR A 27 -7.78 23.75 -9.28
N ASP A 28 -6.48 23.85 -9.58
CA ASP A 28 -6.00 23.94 -10.96
C ASP A 28 -5.78 22.55 -11.59
N PHE A 29 -5.95 21.48 -10.82
CA PHE A 29 -5.79 20.10 -11.27
C PHE A 29 -7.15 19.43 -11.47
N ASN A 30 -7.30 18.73 -12.59
CA ASN A 30 -8.45 17.86 -12.84
C ASN A 30 -8.10 16.44 -12.39
N PHE A 31 -8.79 15.96 -11.36
CA PHE A 31 -8.62 14.61 -10.83
C PHE A 31 -9.54 13.63 -11.56
N ASN A 32 -8.95 12.64 -12.22
CA ASN A 32 -9.61 11.54 -12.92
C ASN A 32 -9.10 10.17 -12.40
N PRO A 33 -9.27 9.87 -11.10
CA PRO A 33 -8.75 8.64 -10.52
C PRO A 33 -9.37 7.40 -11.18
N LYS A 34 -8.52 6.44 -11.56
CA LYS A 34 -8.95 5.14 -12.07
C LYS A 34 -9.61 4.33 -10.96
N LYS A 35 -10.88 3.96 -11.15
CA LYS A 35 -11.69 3.19 -10.18
C LYS A 35 -12.12 1.85 -10.77
N LYS A 36 -11.15 0.99 -11.07
CA LYS A 36 -11.40 -0.38 -11.55
C LYS A 36 -10.70 -1.37 -10.63
N GLY A 37 -11.43 -2.38 -10.16
CA GLY A 37 -10.91 -3.43 -9.29
C GLY A 37 -10.43 -2.89 -7.94
N TYR A 38 -9.49 -3.61 -7.34
CA TYR A 38 -8.90 -3.28 -6.04
C TYR A 38 -7.38 -3.29 -6.11
N ALA A 39 -6.76 -2.42 -5.32
CA ALA A 39 -5.32 -2.44 -5.07
C ALA A 39 -5.08 -2.87 -3.62
N ILE A 40 -4.21 -3.87 -3.43
CA ILE A 40 -3.88 -4.45 -2.13
C ILE A 40 -2.44 -4.04 -1.79
N LYS A 41 -2.25 -3.50 -0.59
CA LYS A 41 -0.93 -3.20 -0.03
C LYS A 41 -0.52 -4.31 0.94
N VAL A 42 0.55 -5.03 0.63
CA VAL A 42 1.01 -6.17 1.42
C VAL A 42 2.35 -5.84 2.08
N PRO A 43 2.50 -5.97 3.41
CA PRO A 43 3.78 -5.75 4.08
C PRO A 43 4.78 -6.87 3.74
N VAL A 44 6.05 -6.49 3.59
CA VAL A 44 7.17 -7.43 3.43
C VAL A 44 8.02 -7.40 4.71
N PHE A 45 8.32 -8.58 5.24
CA PHE A 45 9.11 -8.76 6.46
C PHE A 45 10.47 -9.38 6.12
N SER A 46 11.52 -8.95 6.83
CA SER A 46 12.88 -9.47 6.67
C SER A 46 13.24 -10.55 7.70
N PHE A 47 12.26 -11.29 8.23
CA PHE A 47 12.47 -12.25 9.33
C PHE A 47 13.48 -13.35 8.98
N ASP A 48 13.57 -13.75 7.71
CA ASP A 48 14.53 -14.78 7.29
C ASP A 48 15.99 -14.32 7.39
N LYS A 49 16.23 -13.00 7.36
CA LYS A 49 17.57 -12.42 7.53
C LYS A 49 17.98 -12.32 9.01
N PHE A 50 17.02 -12.42 9.93
CA PHE A 50 17.23 -12.22 11.36
C PHE A 50 16.53 -13.33 12.16
N PRO A 51 17.09 -14.54 12.21
CA PRO A 51 16.39 -15.72 12.77
C PRO A 51 16.04 -15.61 14.26
N ASN A 52 16.76 -14.78 15.01
CA ASN A 52 16.60 -14.63 16.45
C ASN A 52 15.64 -13.48 16.86
N VAL A 53 14.99 -12.81 15.90
CA VAL A 53 14.06 -11.72 16.23
C VAL A 53 12.65 -12.23 16.43
N ASN A 54 11.92 -11.64 17.38
CA ASN A 54 10.53 -11.97 17.61
C ASN A 54 9.67 -11.54 16.40
N LYS A 55 9.02 -12.52 15.76
CA LYS A 55 8.14 -12.34 14.59
C LYS A 55 6.74 -11.83 14.96
N GLU A 56 6.37 -11.81 16.24
CA GLU A 56 5.08 -11.30 16.70
C GLU A 56 4.91 -9.81 16.39
N LEU A 57 3.76 -9.45 15.82
CA LEU A 57 3.35 -8.09 15.54
C LEU A 57 2.59 -7.55 16.74
N GLY A 58 2.97 -6.34 17.14
CA GLY A 58 2.29 -5.55 18.16
C GLY A 58 2.07 -4.12 17.65
N PRO A 59 1.96 -3.13 18.55
CA PRO A 59 1.80 -1.72 18.17
C PRO A 59 3.00 -1.15 17.38
N GLU A 60 4.18 -1.74 17.54
CA GLU A 60 5.39 -1.33 16.83
C GLU A 60 5.44 -1.89 15.40
N MET A 61 5.78 -1.03 14.44
CA MET A 61 5.94 -1.41 13.03
C MET A 61 7.20 -2.25 12.83
N LYS A 62 7.03 -3.50 12.37
CA LYS A 62 8.13 -4.44 12.06
C LYS A 62 8.37 -4.70 10.58
N SER A 63 7.53 -4.20 9.69
CA SER A 63 7.68 -4.41 8.24
C SER A 63 8.84 -3.57 7.69
N THR A 64 9.55 -4.12 6.71
CA THR A 64 10.72 -3.47 6.08
C THR A 64 10.43 -2.96 4.67
N GLY A 65 9.30 -3.36 4.10
CA GLY A 65 8.89 -2.96 2.75
C GLY A 65 7.43 -3.24 2.48
N GLU A 66 7.02 -2.98 1.24
CA GLU A 66 5.65 -3.14 0.77
C GLU A 66 5.62 -3.64 -0.67
N ALA A 67 4.65 -4.50 -0.98
CA ALA A 67 4.29 -4.91 -2.33
C ALA A 67 2.87 -4.42 -2.65
N ILE A 68 2.60 -4.23 -3.94
CA ILE A 68 1.28 -3.86 -4.45
C ILE A 68 0.77 -4.96 -5.38
N TYR A 69 -0.47 -5.36 -5.18
CA TYR A 69 -1.18 -6.31 -6.04
C TYR A 69 -2.48 -5.67 -6.53
N PHE A 70 -2.80 -5.88 -7.80
CA PHE A 70 -4.02 -5.39 -8.42
C PHE A 70 -4.89 -6.59 -8.79
N ILE A 71 -6.16 -6.53 -8.38
CA ILE A 71 -7.15 -7.59 -8.60
C ILE A 71 -8.41 -6.97 -9.21
N ASP A 72 -9.16 -7.73 -9.99
CA ASP A 72 -10.43 -7.25 -10.54
C ASP A 72 -11.56 -7.33 -9.51
N ASP A 73 -11.58 -8.37 -8.65
CA ASP A 73 -12.56 -8.56 -7.60
C ASP A 73 -12.01 -9.37 -6.40
N LEU A 74 -12.81 -9.47 -5.33
CA LEU A 74 -12.40 -10.10 -4.07
C LEU A 74 -12.45 -11.65 -4.09
N GLN A 75 -12.88 -12.29 -5.18
CA GLN A 75 -12.78 -13.74 -5.35
C GLN A 75 -11.41 -14.17 -5.88
N ASP A 76 -10.52 -13.21 -6.15
CA ASP A 76 -9.15 -13.48 -6.56
C ASP A 76 -8.42 -14.41 -5.57
N ASP A 77 -7.77 -15.44 -6.10
CA ASP A 77 -7.08 -16.47 -5.31
C ASP A 77 -5.98 -15.88 -4.43
N TYR A 78 -5.27 -14.86 -4.93
CA TYR A 78 -4.21 -14.20 -4.18
C TYR A 78 -4.80 -13.42 -3.00
N PHE A 79 -5.89 -12.66 -3.21
CA PHE A 79 -6.56 -11.96 -2.12
C PHE A 79 -7.07 -12.94 -1.06
N THR A 80 -7.74 -14.02 -1.47
CA THR A 80 -8.29 -15.02 -0.54
C THR A 80 -7.19 -15.64 0.32
N LYS A 81 -6.04 -15.98 -0.29
CA LYS A 81 -4.87 -16.48 0.43
C LYS A 81 -4.36 -15.46 1.46
N VAL A 82 -4.05 -14.23 1.04
CA VAL A 82 -3.55 -13.18 1.93
C VAL A 82 -4.52 -12.89 3.07
N TYR A 83 -5.82 -12.87 2.78
CA TYR A 83 -6.86 -12.64 3.77
C TYR A 83 -6.91 -13.75 4.82
N SER A 84 -6.68 -15.01 4.44
CA SER A 84 -6.59 -16.13 5.37
C SER A 84 -5.37 -16.03 6.31
N GLU A 85 -4.27 -15.44 5.84
CA GLU A 85 -3.01 -15.29 6.56
C GLU A 85 -2.94 -13.99 7.40
N ARG A 86 -3.99 -13.18 7.42
CA ARG A 86 -4.00 -11.83 8.03
C ARG A 86 -3.62 -11.78 9.52
N ASN A 87 -3.77 -12.90 10.23
CA ASN A 87 -3.49 -13.01 11.67
C ASN A 87 -2.21 -13.79 11.99
N LEU A 88 -1.44 -14.24 10.98
CA LEU A 88 -0.37 -15.23 11.15
C LEU A 88 0.74 -14.80 12.13
N TYR A 89 0.92 -13.50 12.31
CA TYR A 89 1.92 -12.93 13.22
C TYR A 89 1.33 -12.04 14.32
N LEU A 90 0.01 -11.90 14.46
CA LEU A 90 -0.56 -11.06 15.52
C LEU A 90 -0.34 -11.74 16.89
N SER A 91 0.16 -10.98 17.86
CA SER A 91 0.13 -11.42 19.26
C SER A 91 -1.33 -11.68 19.68
N LYS A 92 -1.58 -12.76 20.42
CA LYS A 92 -2.91 -13.01 21.03
C LYS A 92 -3.33 -11.90 21.96
#